data_AF-A0A496Z439-F1
#
_entry.id   AF-A0A496Z439-F1
#
_cell.length_a   1.000
_cell.length_b   1.000
_cell.length_c   1.000
_cell.angle_alpha   90.00
_cell.angle_beta   90.00
_cell.angle_gamma   90.00
#
_symmetry.space_group_name_H-M   'P 1'
#
loop_
_entity.id
_entity.type
_entity.pdbx_description
1 polymer ?
#
loop_
_entity_poly.entity_id
_entity_poly.type
_entity_poly.pdbx_seq_one_letter_code
_entity_poly.pdbx_strand_id
1 'polypeptide(L)'
;MPRPILRVIMLLADTYLDRIDFLRYLPRTDCAKCGAKACEEFVEDLKAGRKKPADCPDIPESLYYPFQVSLGADNLLPKFPCLSAPRPGPTGLVEMNNPDEDSPILISGNNIHTQDVLTSILSTTKSPFFLLFVDTKGDTVDMAVIYETLSGEQIRKEVLKSGVLEKVCHQEIIIPGLAAALGHDLIRSTGWKVIVGPICAAELPLFFGDKWLTPAT
;
A
#
# COMPACT_ATOMS: atom_id res chain seq x y z
N MET A 1 -43.82 12.01 23.11
CA MET A 1 -43.17 10.77 22.65
C MET A 1 -41.76 11.13 22.20
N PRO A 2 -40.70 10.57 22.81
CA PRO A 2 -39.34 10.78 22.33
C PRO A 2 -39.17 10.04 21.00
N ARG A 3 -38.67 10.73 19.97
CA ARG A 3 -38.33 10.09 18.69
C ARG A 3 -37.21 9.08 18.93
N PRO A 4 -37.29 7.85 18.41
CA PRO A 4 -36.17 6.92 18.51
C PRO A 4 -34.99 7.54 17.77
N ILE A 5 -33.86 7.66 18.47
CA ILE A 5 -32.58 8.05 17.86
C ILE A 5 -32.24 6.89 16.93
N LEU A 6 -32.47 7.08 15.63
CA LEU A 6 -32.03 6.15 14.61
C LEU A 6 -30.51 6.09 14.70
N ARG A 7 -29.95 5.02 15.27
CA ARG A 7 -28.51 4.74 15.17
C ARG A 7 -28.23 4.54 13.68
N VAL A 8 -27.80 5.59 13.01
CA VAL A 8 -27.21 5.47 11.68
C VAL A 8 -25.93 4.67 11.87
N ILE A 9 -25.95 3.40 11.47
CA ILE A 9 -24.74 2.60 11.36
C ILE A 9 -23.92 3.27 10.27
N MET A 10 -22.87 3.98 10.68
CA MET A 10 -21.95 4.63 9.75
C MET A 10 -21.17 3.53 9.03
N LEU A 11 -21.48 3.33 7.75
CA LEU A 11 -20.70 2.45 6.88
C LEU A 11 -19.31 3.08 6.71
N LEU A 12 -18.26 2.29 6.93
CA LEU A 12 -16.88 2.72 6.78
C LEU A 12 -16.33 2.32 5.41
N ALA A 13 -15.46 3.16 4.85
CA ALA A 13 -14.72 2.85 3.65
C ALA A 13 -13.76 1.68 3.91
N ASP A 14 -13.67 0.78 2.93
CA ASP A 14 -12.81 -0.39 3.00
C ASP A 14 -11.35 0.00 2.69
N THR A 15 -10.44 -0.35 3.60
CA THR A 15 -8.99 -0.17 3.44
C THR A 15 -8.30 -1.47 2.98
N TYR A 16 -9.07 -2.51 2.67
CA TYR A 16 -8.63 -3.79 2.11
C TYR A 16 -7.71 -4.61 3.02
N LEU A 17 -7.83 -4.47 4.34
CA LEU A 17 -7.00 -5.21 5.31
C LEU A 17 -7.12 -6.74 5.17
N ASP A 18 -8.28 -7.23 4.74
CA ASP A 18 -8.55 -8.64 4.46
C ASP A 18 -7.82 -9.15 3.19
N ARG A 19 -7.31 -8.25 2.35
CA ARG A 19 -6.59 -8.55 1.11
C ARG A 19 -5.08 -8.68 1.28
N ILE A 20 -4.56 -8.51 2.49
CA ILE A 20 -3.13 -8.69 2.79
C ILE A 20 -2.76 -10.18 2.71
N ASP A 21 -1.86 -10.54 1.79
CA ASP A 21 -1.40 -11.93 1.60
C ASP A 21 -0.17 -12.24 2.46
N PHE A 22 -0.38 -12.50 3.75
CA PHE A 22 0.70 -12.88 4.67
C PHE A 22 1.39 -14.20 4.27
N LEU A 23 0.68 -15.14 3.63
CA LEU A 23 1.24 -16.44 3.22
C LEU A 23 2.32 -16.27 2.14
N ARG A 24 2.25 -15.21 1.34
CA ARG A 24 3.30 -14.87 0.35
C ARG A 24 4.66 -14.61 0.97
N TYR A 25 4.69 -14.10 2.20
CA TYR A 25 5.92 -13.69 2.88
C TYR A 25 6.44 -14.75 3.86
N LEU A 26 5.77 -15.91 3.91
CA LEU A 26 6.23 -17.08 4.65
C LEU A 26 7.11 -17.98 3.76
N PRO A 27 7.95 -18.86 4.35
CA PRO A 27 8.88 -19.74 3.63
C PRO A 27 8.23 -20.73 2.65
N ARG A 28 6.89 -20.89 2.66
CA ARG A 28 6.11 -21.79 1.80
C ARG A 28 6.62 -23.25 1.76
N THR A 29 7.34 -23.70 2.78
CA THR A 29 7.90 -25.06 2.88
C THR A 29 7.20 -25.86 3.97
N ASP A 30 7.64 -25.75 5.22
CA ASP A 30 7.10 -26.48 6.37
C ASP A 30 7.00 -25.56 7.61
N CYS A 31 5.81 -25.02 7.85
CA CYS A 31 5.54 -24.18 9.01
C CYS A 31 5.47 -24.95 10.34
N ALA A 32 5.76 -26.27 10.36
CA ALA A 32 5.93 -27.03 11.59
C ALA A 32 7.00 -26.41 12.50
N LYS A 33 8.07 -25.84 11.91
CA LYS A 33 9.11 -25.13 12.66
C LYS A 33 8.65 -23.81 13.26
N CYS A 34 7.62 -23.20 12.69
CA CYS A 34 6.92 -22.05 13.29
C CYS A 34 5.93 -22.49 14.40
N GLY A 35 5.87 -23.79 14.72
CA GLY A 35 5.01 -24.39 15.73
C GLY A 35 3.53 -24.50 15.33
N ALA A 36 3.21 -24.49 14.04
CA ALA A 36 1.84 -24.65 13.53
C ALA A 36 1.76 -25.88 12.60
N LYS A 37 0.59 -26.51 12.47
CA LYS A 37 0.41 -27.69 11.61
C LYS A 37 0.41 -27.34 10.12
N ALA A 38 0.07 -26.09 9.81
CA ALA A 38 0.05 -25.54 8.46
C ALA A 38 0.44 -24.05 8.50
N CYS A 39 0.89 -23.50 7.38
CA CYS A 39 1.27 -22.09 7.30
C CYS A 39 0.06 -21.16 7.46
N GLU A 40 -1.12 -21.59 7.02
CA GLU A 40 -2.39 -20.91 7.20
C GLU A 40 -2.74 -20.78 8.69
N GLU A 41 -2.58 -21.86 9.46
CA GLU A 41 -2.78 -21.83 10.92
C GLU A 41 -1.81 -20.83 11.58
N PHE A 42 -0.55 -20.80 11.14
CA PHE A 42 0.42 -19.83 11.63
C PHE A 42 0.01 -18.38 11.34
N VAL A 43 -0.47 -18.09 10.12
CA VAL A 43 -0.98 -16.75 9.77
C VAL A 43 -2.18 -16.37 10.63
N GLU A 44 -3.10 -17.29 10.89
CA GLU A 44 -4.25 -17.03 11.77
C GLU A 44 -3.83 -16.82 13.22
N ASP A 45 -2.79 -17.50 13.69
CA ASP A 45 -2.18 -17.24 15.00
C ASP A 45 -1.51 -15.87 15.08
N LEU A 46 -0.81 -15.45 14.01
CA LEU A 46 -0.20 -14.12 13.91
C LEU A 46 -1.27 -13.02 13.94
N LYS A 47 -2.32 -13.13 13.10
CA LYS A 47 -3.43 -12.17 13.05
C LYS A 47 -4.16 -12.06 14.39
N ALA A 48 -4.30 -13.16 15.11
CA ALA A 48 -4.94 -13.18 16.42
C ALA A 48 -4.00 -12.76 17.57
N GLY A 49 -2.72 -12.45 17.29
CA GLY A 49 -1.73 -12.10 18.29
C GLY A 49 -1.34 -13.26 19.23
N ARG A 50 -1.66 -14.51 18.86
CA ARG A 50 -1.26 -15.72 19.62
C ARG A 50 0.21 -16.07 19.41
N LYS A 51 0.77 -15.66 18.28
CA LYS A 51 2.18 -15.82 17.92
C LYS A 51 2.77 -14.54 17.36
N LYS A 52 4.10 -14.49 17.29
CA LYS A 52 4.89 -13.42 16.70
C LYS A 52 5.71 -13.96 15.52
N PRO A 53 6.10 -13.09 14.56
CA PRO A 53 6.98 -13.48 13.46
C PRO A 53 8.30 -14.11 13.95
N ALA A 54 8.83 -13.61 15.07
CA ALA A 54 10.05 -14.12 15.71
C ALA A 54 9.93 -15.55 16.27
N ASP A 55 8.71 -16.09 16.42
CA ASP A 55 8.50 -17.47 16.85
C ASP A 55 8.78 -18.47 15.71
N CYS A 56 8.96 -17.99 14.47
CA CYS A 56 9.35 -18.83 13.34
C CYS A 56 10.81 -18.60 12.93
N PRO A 57 11.69 -19.62 13.01
CA PRO A 57 13.11 -19.48 12.69
C PRO A 57 13.38 -19.25 11.19
N ASP A 58 12.42 -19.58 10.33
CA ASP A 58 12.55 -19.44 8.87
C ASP A 58 12.10 -18.06 8.37
N ILE A 59 11.53 -17.20 9.24
CA ILE A 59 11.25 -15.80 8.91
C ILE A 59 12.51 -14.98 9.21
N PRO A 60 13.07 -14.26 8.22
CA PRO A 60 14.22 -13.41 8.47
C PRO A 60 13.84 -12.25 9.39
N GLU A 61 14.79 -11.84 10.25
CA GLU A 61 14.60 -10.75 11.22
C GLU A 61 14.17 -9.43 10.55
N SER A 62 14.63 -9.19 9.32
CA SER A 62 14.23 -8.02 8.52
C SER A 62 12.72 -7.93 8.27
N LEU A 63 11.98 -9.05 8.35
CA LEU A 63 10.53 -9.07 8.19
C LEU A 63 9.76 -8.94 9.51
N TYR A 64 10.40 -9.01 10.68
CA TYR A 64 9.68 -8.95 11.96
C TYR A 64 8.92 -7.63 12.13
N TYR A 65 9.59 -6.50 11.86
CA TYR A 65 8.97 -5.19 11.92
C TYR A 65 7.92 -4.98 10.82
N PRO A 66 8.17 -5.29 9.53
CA PRO A 66 7.15 -5.34 8.50
C PRO A 66 5.89 -6.10 8.89
N PHE A 67 6.03 -7.32 9.39
CA PHE A 67 4.88 -8.11 9.87
C PHE A 67 4.16 -7.42 11.01
N GLN A 68 4.88 -6.87 12.00
CA GLN A 68 4.27 -6.16 13.11
C GLN A 68 3.42 -4.97 12.64
N VAL A 69 3.92 -4.16 11.70
CA VAL A 69 3.18 -3.02 11.14
C VAL A 69 1.93 -3.52 10.40
N SER A 70 2.07 -4.50 9.51
CA SER A 70 0.95 -5.02 8.71
C SER A 70 -0.12 -5.71 9.55
N LEU A 71 0.26 -6.50 10.57
CA LEU A 71 -0.69 -7.14 11.50
C LEU A 71 -1.39 -6.13 12.41
N GLY A 72 -0.73 -5.03 12.77
CA GLY A 72 -1.27 -3.97 13.61
C GLY A 72 -2.06 -2.88 12.86
N ALA A 73 -2.23 -3.01 11.54
CA ALA A 73 -2.66 -1.92 10.68
C ALA A 73 -4.07 -1.38 10.97
N ASP A 74 -5.02 -2.19 11.46
CA ASP A 74 -6.38 -1.69 11.83
C ASP A 74 -6.34 -0.61 12.92
N ASN A 75 -5.31 -0.62 13.78
CA ASN A 75 -5.14 0.38 14.83
C ASN A 75 -4.40 1.63 14.33
N LEU A 76 -3.64 1.50 13.24
CA LEU A 76 -2.85 2.57 12.66
C LEU A 76 -3.65 3.38 11.62
N LEU A 77 -4.46 2.69 10.82
CA LEU A 77 -5.14 3.32 9.69
C LEU A 77 -6.32 4.19 10.16
N PRO A 78 -6.44 5.41 9.62
CA PRO A 78 -7.61 6.24 9.87
C PRO A 78 -8.88 5.60 9.30
N LYS A 79 -10.00 5.78 10.01
CA LYS A 79 -11.31 5.23 9.63
C LYS A 79 -12.16 6.33 9.02
N PHE A 80 -12.56 6.14 7.77
CA PHE A 80 -13.38 7.11 7.03
C PHE A 80 -14.79 6.57 6.81
N PRO A 81 -15.82 7.42 6.86
CA PRO A 81 -17.15 7.01 6.38
C PRO A 81 -17.11 6.72 4.88
N CYS A 82 -17.98 5.82 4.40
CA CYS A 82 -18.26 5.71 2.98
C CYS A 82 -18.88 7.02 2.48
N LEU A 83 -18.29 7.59 1.44
CA LEU A 83 -18.72 8.86 0.86
C LEU A 83 -19.26 8.61 -0.54
N SER A 84 -20.31 9.34 -0.90
CA SER A 84 -20.90 9.32 -2.24
C SER A 84 -20.23 10.28 -3.23
N ALA A 85 -19.32 11.13 -2.75
CA ALA A 85 -18.65 12.15 -3.54
C ALA A 85 -17.13 12.05 -3.37
N PRO A 86 -16.36 12.33 -4.44
CA PRO A 86 -14.90 12.31 -4.39
C PRO A 86 -14.36 13.37 -3.44
N ARG A 87 -13.16 13.14 -2.93
CA ARG A 87 -12.45 14.05 -2.02
C ARG A 87 -11.08 14.38 -2.59
N PRO A 88 -10.98 15.39 -3.46
CA PRO A 88 -9.70 15.78 -4.05
C PRO A 88 -8.71 16.24 -2.98
N GLY A 89 -7.49 15.76 -3.11
CA GLY A 89 -6.31 16.20 -2.38
C GLY A 89 -5.23 16.75 -3.31
N PRO A 90 -4.06 17.13 -2.75
CA PRO A 90 -2.91 17.59 -3.51
C PRO A 90 -2.48 16.60 -4.61
N THR A 91 -1.95 17.12 -5.71
CA THR A 91 -1.43 16.34 -6.84
C THR A 91 0.06 16.62 -7.03
N GLY A 92 0.73 15.78 -7.81
CA GLY A 92 2.14 15.93 -8.14
C GLY A 92 3.07 15.10 -7.26
N LEU A 93 4.36 15.38 -7.41
CA LEU A 93 5.45 14.62 -6.80
C LEU A 93 5.67 15.07 -5.36
N VAL A 94 5.70 14.11 -4.45
CA VAL A 94 6.06 14.25 -3.05
C VAL A 94 7.33 13.43 -2.80
N GLU A 95 8.32 14.07 -2.22
CA GLU A 95 9.57 13.43 -1.79
C GLU A 95 9.46 13.09 -0.31
N MET A 96 9.77 11.84 0.03
CA MET A 96 9.66 11.37 1.40
C MET A 96 10.97 10.73 1.85
N ASN A 97 11.39 11.12 3.05
CA ASN A 97 12.62 10.66 3.69
C ASN A 97 13.89 10.90 2.85
N ASN A 98 13.96 12.02 2.13
CA ASN A 98 15.08 12.45 1.29
C ASN A 98 15.50 11.39 0.25
N PRO A 99 14.67 11.16 -0.78
CA PRO A 99 14.97 10.17 -1.79
C PRO A 99 16.18 10.52 -2.65
N ASP A 100 16.84 9.47 -3.12
CA ASP A 100 18.02 9.47 -3.99
C ASP A 100 17.72 8.80 -5.34
N GLU A 101 18.77 8.57 -6.14
CA GLU A 101 18.64 8.05 -7.50
C GLU A 101 18.16 6.59 -7.60
N ASP A 102 18.22 5.83 -6.51
CA ASP A 102 17.78 4.43 -6.43
C ASP A 102 16.39 4.29 -5.79
N SER A 103 15.80 5.41 -5.36
CA SER A 103 14.58 5.42 -4.56
C SER A 103 13.34 5.08 -5.39
N PRO A 104 12.45 4.19 -4.88
CA PRO A 104 11.28 3.74 -5.61
C PRO A 104 10.26 4.85 -5.88
N ILE A 105 9.60 4.77 -7.05
CA ILE A 105 8.54 5.67 -7.47
C ILE A 105 7.18 4.98 -7.28
N LEU A 106 6.37 5.47 -6.34
CA LEU A 106 5.04 4.96 -6.02
C LEU A 106 3.99 5.87 -6.67
N ILE A 107 3.08 5.26 -7.43
CA ILE A 107 1.97 5.94 -8.09
C ILE A 107 0.69 5.76 -7.25
N SER A 108 -0.12 6.81 -7.13
CA SER A 108 -1.46 6.74 -6.56
C SER A 108 -2.37 7.83 -7.16
N GLY A 109 -3.68 7.74 -6.91
CA GLY A 109 -4.63 8.84 -7.14
C GLY A 109 -4.61 9.87 -6.01
N ASN A 110 -5.25 11.02 -6.23
CA ASN A 110 -5.23 12.15 -5.32
C ASN A 110 -6.41 12.22 -4.33
N ASN A 111 -7.16 11.14 -4.11
CA ASN A 111 -8.16 11.14 -3.04
C ASN A 111 -7.49 11.37 -1.68
N ILE A 112 -7.95 12.36 -0.92
CA ILE A 112 -7.29 12.77 0.34
C ILE A 112 -7.25 11.64 1.37
N HIS A 113 -8.29 10.79 1.45
CA HIS A 113 -8.31 9.66 2.37
C HIS A 113 -7.38 8.53 1.92
N THR A 114 -7.19 8.36 0.62
CA THR A 114 -6.15 7.45 0.08
C THR A 114 -4.75 7.96 0.47
N GLN A 115 -4.52 9.27 0.40
CA GLN A 115 -3.25 9.87 0.84
C GLN A 115 -3.04 9.72 2.35
N ASP A 116 -4.07 9.93 3.15
CA ASP A 116 -4.01 9.70 4.60
C ASP A 116 -3.63 8.24 4.92
N VAL A 117 -4.25 7.25 4.25
CA VAL A 117 -3.90 5.83 4.42
C VAL A 117 -2.45 5.55 4.03
N LEU A 118 -2.01 6.02 2.87
CA LEU A 118 -0.64 5.82 2.39
C LEU A 118 0.38 6.46 3.34
N THR A 119 0.16 7.72 3.73
CA THR A 119 1.05 8.45 4.64
C THR A 119 1.07 7.85 6.04
N SER A 120 -0.04 7.33 6.56
CA SER A 120 -0.06 6.59 7.83
C SER A 120 0.88 5.38 7.81
N ILE A 121 0.85 4.57 6.75
CA ILE A 121 1.76 3.42 6.65
C ILE A 121 3.19 3.87 6.43
N LEU A 122 3.42 4.81 5.52
CA LEU A 122 4.76 5.29 5.20
C LEU A 122 5.43 6.04 6.36
N SER A 123 4.66 6.59 7.31
CA SER A 123 5.20 7.17 8.55
C SER A 123 5.88 6.14 9.46
N THR A 124 5.65 4.84 9.23
CA THR A 124 6.29 3.75 9.96
C THR A 124 7.66 3.37 9.40
N THR A 125 8.20 4.12 8.44
CA THR A 125 9.52 3.85 7.87
C THR A 125 10.33 5.12 7.67
N LYS A 126 11.65 4.96 7.70
CA LYS A 126 12.62 5.97 7.25
C LYS A 126 13.12 5.69 5.83
N SER A 127 12.57 4.71 5.12
CA SER A 127 12.94 4.43 3.74
C SER A 127 12.57 5.59 2.83
N PRO A 128 13.42 5.92 1.84
CA PRO A 128 13.15 6.97 0.88
C PRO A 128 12.14 6.53 -0.17
N PHE A 129 11.26 7.45 -0.58
CA PHE A 129 10.31 7.21 -1.67
C PHE A 129 10.03 8.49 -2.46
N PHE A 130 9.81 8.33 -3.76
CA PHE A 130 9.08 9.29 -4.57
C PHE A 130 7.61 8.87 -4.64
N LEU A 131 6.69 9.72 -4.20
CA LEU A 131 5.25 9.49 -4.33
C LEU A 131 4.67 10.44 -5.37
N LEU A 132 4.02 9.89 -6.40
CA LEU A 132 3.36 10.69 -7.42
C LEU A 132 1.84 10.51 -7.33
N PHE A 133 1.16 11.59 -6.95
CA PHE A 133 -0.30 11.65 -6.90
C PHE A 133 -0.85 12.18 -8.22
N VAL A 134 -1.46 11.30 -9.00
CA VAL A 134 -2.17 11.61 -10.25
C VAL A 134 -3.51 12.28 -9.92
N ASP A 135 -3.88 13.31 -10.66
CA ASP A 135 -5.20 13.93 -10.51
C ASP A 135 -6.30 12.98 -11.02
N THR A 136 -6.96 12.31 -10.07
CA THR A 136 -8.10 11.42 -10.30
C THR A 136 -9.41 12.10 -9.92
N LYS A 137 -9.45 13.44 -9.90
CA LYS A 137 -10.60 14.24 -9.45
C LYS A 137 -11.04 13.91 -8.02
N GLY A 138 -10.16 13.30 -7.22
CA GLY A 138 -10.46 12.84 -5.87
C GLY A 138 -11.22 11.52 -5.78
N ASP A 139 -11.33 10.76 -6.86
CA ASP A 139 -11.84 9.38 -6.83
C ASP A 139 -10.84 8.47 -6.09
N THR A 140 -11.35 7.52 -5.30
CA THR A 140 -10.53 6.44 -4.73
C THR A 140 -9.92 5.60 -5.85
N VAL A 141 -8.80 4.91 -5.61
CA VAL A 141 -8.02 4.26 -6.68
C VAL A 141 -8.86 3.25 -7.48
N ASP A 142 -9.67 2.44 -6.81
CA ASP A 142 -10.59 1.49 -7.44
C ASP A 142 -11.60 2.20 -8.36
N MET A 143 -12.25 3.25 -7.87
CA MET A 143 -13.20 4.05 -8.65
C MET A 143 -12.52 4.81 -9.78
N ALA A 144 -11.30 5.31 -9.56
CA ALA A 144 -10.54 6.04 -10.57
C ALA A 144 -10.14 5.15 -11.75
N VAL A 145 -9.83 3.88 -11.49
CA VAL A 145 -9.62 2.88 -12.54
C VAL A 145 -10.92 2.62 -13.30
N ILE A 146 -12.05 2.47 -12.59
CA ILE A 146 -13.38 2.23 -13.21
C ILE A 146 -13.83 3.41 -14.07
N TYR A 147 -13.68 4.64 -13.58
CA TYR A 147 -14.06 5.86 -14.29
C TYR A 147 -12.99 6.34 -15.28
N GLU A 148 -11.89 5.59 -15.42
CA GLU A 148 -10.75 5.91 -16.27
C GLU A 148 -10.14 7.30 -15.96
N THR A 149 -10.38 7.82 -14.75
CA THR A 149 -9.70 9.02 -14.23
C THR A 149 -8.30 8.68 -13.69
N LEU A 150 -7.98 7.40 -13.53
CA LEU A 150 -6.64 6.85 -13.44
C LEU A 150 -6.42 5.84 -14.58
N SER A 151 -5.68 6.25 -15.61
CA SER A 151 -5.35 5.43 -16.77
C SER A 151 -3.84 5.41 -17.03
N GLY A 152 -3.38 4.46 -17.88
CA GLY A 152 -1.98 4.39 -18.27
C GLY A 152 -1.48 5.67 -18.96
N GLU A 153 -2.33 6.33 -19.76
CA GLU A 153 -2.00 7.61 -20.38
C GLU A 153 -1.82 8.73 -19.34
N GLN A 154 -2.72 8.83 -18.37
CA GLN A 154 -2.62 9.84 -17.31
C GLN A 154 -1.40 9.61 -16.42
N ILE A 155 -1.12 8.36 -16.04
CA ILE A 155 0.08 8.01 -15.28
C ILE A 155 1.33 8.41 -16.07
N ARG A 156 1.43 8.03 -17.34
CA ARG A 156 2.55 8.41 -18.22
C ARG A 156 2.73 9.92 -18.27
N LYS A 157 1.65 10.65 -18.50
CA LYS A 157 1.65 12.12 -18.57
C LYS A 157 2.16 12.75 -17.27
N GLU A 158 1.63 12.34 -16.12
CA GLU A 158 2.04 12.93 -14.85
C GLU A 158 3.46 12.51 -14.45
N VAL A 159 3.91 11.29 -14.74
CA VAL A 159 5.31 10.87 -14.51
C VAL A 159 6.26 11.75 -15.30
N LEU A 160 6.02 11.94 -16.60
CA LEU A 160 6.86 12.80 -17.44
C LEU A 160 6.83 14.26 -16.97
N LYS A 161 5.64 14.79 -16.66
CA LYS A 161 5.45 16.17 -16.20
C LYS A 161 6.11 16.44 -14.85
N SER A 162 6.20 15.43 -13.98
CA SER A 162 6.78 15.56 -12.64
C SER A 162 8.31 15.73 -12.62
N GLY A 163 8.99 15.36 -13.71
CA GLY A 163 10.46 15.32 -13.78
C GLY A 163 11.10 14.22 -12.93
N VAL A 164 10.32 13.29 -12.34
CA VAL A 164 10.86 12.26 -11.44
C VAL A 164 11.88 11.34 -12.13
N LEU A 165 11.72 11.09 -13.44
CA LEU A 165 12.65 10.26 -14.21
C LEU A 165 14.04 10.91 -14.42
N GLU A 166 14.16 12.21 -14.16
CA GLU A 166 15.45 12.92 -14.17
C GLU A 166 16.16 12.83 -12.81
N LYS A 167 15.46 12.37 -11.77
CA LYS A 167 15.96 12.23 -10.40
C LYS A 167 16.42 10.81 -10.05
N VAL A 168 16.03 9.81 -10.85
CA VAL A 168 16.35 8.40 -10.63
C VAL A 168 17.23 7.82 -11.73
N CYS A 169 18.02 6.80 -11.41
CA CYS A 169 18.86 6.08 -12.36
C CYS A 169 18.11 4.95 -13.11
N HIS A 170 16.82 4.76 -12.80
CA HIS A 170 15.98 3.68 -13.30
C HIS A 170 14.69 4.18 -13.97
N GLN A 171 14.05 3.31 -14.76
CA GLN A 171 12.73 3.56 -15.34
C GLN A 171 11.74 2.53 -14.81
N GLU A 172 11.52 2.57 -13.50
CA GLU A 172 10.66 1.63 -12.77
C GLU A 172 9.64 2.41 -11.94
N ILE A 173 8.37 2.05 -12.09
CA ILE A 173 7.26 2.60 -11.30
C ILE A 173 6.49 1.48 -10.60
N ILE A 174 5.97 1.77 -9.41
CA ILE A 174 5.14 0.87 -8.63
C ILE A 174 3.71 1.41 -8.64
N ILE A 175 2.79 0.65 -9.22
CA ILE A 175 1.37 1.00 -9.25
C ILE A 175 0.59 0.23 -8.17
N PRO A 176 -0.54 0.75 -7.66
CA PRO A 176 -1.35 0.04 -6.68
C PRO A 176 -1.89 -1.28 -7.25
N GLY A 177 -2.12 -2.28 -6.39
CA GLY A 177 -2.68 -3.56 -6.81
C GLY A 177 -4.06 -3.43 -7.47
N LEU A 178 -4.85 -2.44 -7.05
CA LEU A 178 -6.14 -2.10 -7.69
C LEU A 178 -5.99 -1.62 -9.14
N ALA A 179 -4.81 -1.13 -9.52
CA ALA A 179 -4.50 -0.65 -10.86
C ALA A 179 -3.73 -1.69 -11.71
N ALA A 180 -3.63 -2.95 -11.27
CA ALA A 180 -2.85 -4.00 -11.93
C ALA A 180 -3.20 -4.15 -13.43
N ALA A 181 -4.47 -3.98 -13.79
CA ALA A 181 -4.94 -4.05 -15.17
C ALA A 181 -4.29 -3.02 -16.12
N LEU A 182 -3.82 -1.88 -15.59
CA LEU A 182 -3.14 -0.83 -16.37
C LEU A 182 -1.70 -1.20 -16.74
N GLY A 183 -1.11 -2.21 -16.08
CA GLY A 183 0.31 -2.53 -16.19
C GLY A 183 0.76 -2.88 -17.61
N HIS A 184 0.00 -3.72 -18.32
CA HIS A 184 0.34 -4.13 -19.69
C HIS A 184 0.37 -2.94 -20.66
N ASP A 185 -0.63 -2.07 -20.60
CA ASP A 185 -0.72 -0.90 -21.48
C ASP A 185 0.35 0.16 -21.14
N LEU A 186 0.68 0.33 -19.85
CA LEU A 186 1.80 1.17 -19.42
C LEU A 186 3.13 0.66 -19.97
N ILE A 187 3.44 -0.63 -19.79
CA ILE A 187 4.67 -1.24 -20.30
C ILE A 187 4.76 -1.05 -21.82
N ARG A 188 3.67 -1.35 -22.55
CA ARG A 188 3.63 -1.23 -24.01
C ARG A 188 3.85 0.20 -24.50
N SER A 189 3.26 1.18 -23.83
CA SER A 189 3.28 2.59 -24.27
C SER A 189 4.49 3.38 -23.80
N THR A 190 5.17 2.95 -22.72
CA THR A 190 6.28 3.68 -22.10
C THR A 190 7.63 2.96 -22.20
N GLY A 191 7.63 1.63 -22.25
CA GLY A 191 8.82 0.81 -22.08
C GLY A 191 9.34 0.75 -20.64
N TRP A 192 8.69 1.41 -19.68
CA TRP A 192 9.09 1.37 -18.27
C TRP A 192 8.82 0.00 -17.66
N LYS A 193 9.62 -0.36 -16.66
CA LYS A 193 9.32 -1.49 -15.78
C LYS A 193 8.17 -1.07 -14.86
N VAL A 194 7.06 -1.81 -14.91
CA VAL A 194 5.90 -1.57 -14.05
C VAL A 194 5.79 -2.72 -13.06
N ILE A 195 5.91 -2.39 -11.78
CA ILE A 195 5.70 -3.33 -10.69
C ILE A 195 4.29 -3.10 -10.13
N VAL A 196 3.53 -4.18 -10.00
CA VAL A 196 2.24 -4.16 -9.32
C VAL A 196 2.48 -4.33 -7.82
N GLY A 197 2.22 -3.26 -7.06
CA GLY A 197 2.23 -3.27 -5.61
C GLY A 197 0.99 -3.95 -5.00
N PRO A 198 0.87 -3.95 -3.67
CA PRO A 198 -0.26 -4.57 -3.00
C PRO A 198 -1.58 -3.79 -3.21
N ILE A 199 -2.70 -4.46 -2.96
CA ILE A 199 -4.03 -3.83 -2.93
C ILE A 199 -4.16 -2.95 -1.68
N CYS A 200 -3.78 -3.49 -0.52
CA CYS A 200 -3.79 -2.77 0.74
C CYS A 200 -2.45 -2.06 0.96
N ALA A 201 -2.48 -0.77 1.28
CA ALA A 201 -1.27 -0.02 1.62
C ALA A 201 -0.52 -0.63 2.82
N ALA A 202 -1.25 -1.25 3.76
CA ALA A 202 -0.65 -1.86 4.94
C ALA A 202 0.23 -3.09 4.64
N GLU A 203 0.22 -3.60 3.41
CA GLU A 203 1.13 -4.66 2.96
C GLU A 203 2.46 -4.09 2.40
N LEU A 204 2.57 -2.77 2.17
CA LEU A 204 3.81 -2.15 1.68
C LEU A 204 5.06 -2.50 2.53
N PRO A 205 5.00 -2.57 3.87
CA PRO A 205 6.13 -3.01 4.67
C PRO A 205 6.63 -4.41 4.28
N LEU A 206 5.71 -5.35 4.08
CA LEU A 206 6.03 -6.73 3.68
C LEU A 206 6.51 -6.78 2.22
N PHE A 207 5.88 -6.01 1.34
CA PHE A 207 6.24 -5.91 -0.07
C PHE A 207 7.67 -5.40 -0.28
N PHE A 208 8.11 -4.41 0.50
CA PHE A 208 9.49 -3.90 0.44
C PHE A 208 10.47 -4.72 1.28
N GLY A 209 9.99 -5.44 2.30
CA GLY A 209 10.79 -6.37 3.09
C GLY A 209 12.03 -5.75 3.72
N ASP A 210 13.20 -6.24 3.33
CA ASP A 210 14.51 -5.72 3.77
C ASP A 210 14.78 -4.26 3.37
N LYS A 211 14.08 -3.76 2.33
CA LYS A 211 14.12 -2.34 1.95
C LYS A 211 13.22 -1.45 2.78
N TRP A 212 12.42 -2.00 3.71
CA TRP A 212 11.59 -1.24 4.64
C TRP A 212 12.35 -0.93 5.93
N LEU A 213 13.03 0.22 5.96
CA LEU A 213 13.91 0.61 7.06
C LEU A 213 13.10 1.02 8.27
N THR A 214 13.30 0.32 9.38
CA THR A 214 12.68 0.62 10.68
C THR A 214 13.25 1.94 11.26
N PRO A 215 12.41 2.86 11.75
CA PRO A 215 12.85 4.01 12.53
C PRO A 215 13.62 3.56 13.77
N ALA A 216 14.69 4.27 14.15
CA ALA A 216 15.39 3.97 15.41
C ALA A 216 14.44 4.21 16.58
N THR A 217 14.41 3.28 17.54
CA THR A 217 13.61 3.38 18.77
C THR A 217 14.23 4.37 19.75
#